data_AF-A0A919PPZ2-F1
#
_entry.id   AF-A0A919PPZ2-F1
#
_cell.length_a   1.000
_cell.length_b   1.000
_cell.length_c   1.000
_cell.angle_alpha   90.00
_cell.angle_beta   90.00
_cell.angle_gamma   90.00
#
_symmetry.space_group_name_H-M   'P 1'
#
loop_
_entity.id
_entity.type
_entity.pdbx_description
1 polymer ?
#
loop_
_entity_poly.entity_id
_entity_poly.type
_entity_poly.pdbx_seq_one_letter_code
_entity_poly.pdbx_strand_id
1 'polypeptide(L)'
;MPGLAVLIVSALLPFVPASPAGAALVRGARIVFSRNDDLPGTEPEIMSMTSAGTNVLALTNTPAIVDLGPVYSPDGKRIAFSRWGAGPDSQPA
;
A
#
# COMPACT_ATOMS: atom_id res chain seq x y z
N MET A 1 -14.22 -65.56 10.55
CA MET A 1 -14.25 -64.19 11.12
C MET A 1 -14.06 -63.21 9.96
N PRO A 2 -15.09 -62.46 9.50
CA PRO A 2 -14.92 -61.50 8.40
C PRO A 2 -14.22 -60.22 8.91
N GLY A 3 -13.44 -59.60 8.04
CA GLY A 3 -12.53 -58.49 8.35
C GLY A 3 -13.20 -57.12 8.49
N LEU A 4 -12.53 -56.25 9.24
CA LEU A 4 -12.83 -54.83 9.35
C LEU A 4 -11.68 -54.07 8.66
N ALA A 5 -11.91 -53.54 7.47
CA ALA A 5 -11.00 -52.60 6.84
C ALA A 5 -11.38 -51.19 7.30
N VAL A 6 -10.54 -50.55 8.10
CA VAL A 6 -10.67 -49.14 8.46
C VAL A 6 -9.92 -48.32 7.41
N LEU A 7 -10.65 -47.60 6.56
CA LEU A 7 -10.06 -46.58 5.67
C LEU A 7 -9.91 -45.28 6.46
N ILE A 8 -8.70 -44.97 6.90
CA ILE A 8 -8.36 -43.63 7.39
C ILE A 8 -8.12 -42.74 6.17
N VAL A 9 -9.06 -41.86 5.85
CA VAL A 9 -8.82 -40.77 4.90
C VAL A 9 -8.13 -39.65 5.66
N SER A 10 -6.79 -39.62 5.61
CA SER A 10 -6.02 -38.50 6.15
C SER A 10 -5.94 -37.40 5.10
N ALA A 11 -6.59 -36.27 5.35
CA ALA A 11 -6.41 -35.07 4.54
C ALA A 11 -5.05 -34.44 4.88
N LEU A 12 -4.10 -34.53 3.95
CA LEU A 12 -2.85 -33.79 4.02
C LEU A 12 -3.16 -32.33 3.65
N LEU A 13 -3.20 -31.42 4.62
CA LEU A 13 -3.28 -29.99 4.30
C LEU A 13 -2.01 -29.61 3.51
N PRO A 14 -2.13 -29.03 2.30
CA PRO A 14 -0.95 -28.51 1.62
C PRO A 14 -0.38 -27.37 2.47
N PHE A 15 0.91 -27.49 2.82
CA PHE A 15 1.67 -26.37 3.34
C PHE A 15 1.69 -25.29 2.26
N VAL A 16 0.91 -24.22 2.45
CA VAL A 16 1.01 -23.01 1.63
C VAL A 16 2.22 -22.25 2.18
N PRO A 17 3.39 -22.25 1.53
CA PRO A 17 4.47 -21.39 1.98
C PRO A 17 3.94 -19.96 1.97
N ALA A 18 4.18 -19.21 3.05
CA ALA A 18 3.95 -17.77 3.03
C ALA A 18 4.68 -17.25 1.80
N SER A 19 3.95 -16.68 0.83
CA SER A 19 4.58 -15.99 -0.29
C SER A 19 5.64 -15.08 0.31
N PRO A 20 6.90 -15.10 -0.17
CA PRO A 20 7.85 -14.12 0.31
C PRO A 20 7.16 -12.77 0.17
N ALA A 21 7.20 -11.95 1.22
CA ALA A 21 6.76 -10.56 1.16
C ALA A 21 7.67 -9.86 0.16
N GLY A 22 7.36 -10.09 -1.12
CA GLY A 22 8.28 -10.00 -2.21
C GLY A 22 8.25 -8.58 -2.70
N ALA A 23 9.12 -7.75 -2.16
CA ALA A 23 9.62 -6.60 -2.91
C ALA A 23 10.54 -7.11 -4.04
N ALA A 24 10.06 -8.04 -4.87
CA ALA A 24 10.65 -8.25 -6.18
C ALA A 24 10.29 -6.98 -6.95
N LEU A 25 11.26 -6.09 -7.15
CA LEU A 25 11.10 -4.93 -8.02
C LEU A 25 10.93 -5.44 -9.45
N VAL A 26 9.68 -5.75 -9.80
CA VAL A 26 9.29 -6.07 -11.17
C VAL A 26 9.67 -4.85 -12.01
N ARG A 27 10.32 -5.06 -13.16
CA ARG A 27 10.54 -3.97 -14.11
C ARG A 27 9.18 -3.37 -14.48
N GLY A 28 8.99 -2.09 -14.17
CA GLY A 28 7.70 -1.40 -14.34
C GLY A 28 6.79 -1.38 -13.11
N ALA A 29 7.21 -1.94 -11.97
CA ALA A 29 6.56 -1.73 -10.68
C ALA A 29 6.48 -0.23 -10.38
N ARG A 30 5.37 0.20 -9.79
CA ARG A 30 5.24 1.57 -9.27
C ARG A 30 5.57 1.58 -7.78
N ILE A 31 6.14 2.68 -7.33
CA ILE A 31 6.32 3.00 -5.92
C ILE A 31 5.41 4.18 -5.57
N VAL A 32 5.01 4.24 -4.30
CA VAL A 32 4.28 5.36 -3.72
C VAL A 32 5.09 5.90 -2.55
N PHE A 33 5.14 7.22 -2.42
CA PHE A 33 5.90 7.88 -1.37
C PHE A 33 5.27 9.22 -1.00
N SER A 34 5.53 9.69 0.21
CA SER A 34 5.21 11.06 0.59
C SER A 34 6.33 11.99 0.15
N ARG A 35 5.98 13.08 -0.53
CA ARG A 35 6.90 14.16 -0.83
C ARG A 35 6.80 15.21 0.26
N ASN A 36 7.90 15.40 0.99
CA ASN A 36 8.04 16.44 2.00
C ASN A 36 9.04 17.45 1.44
N ASP A 37 8.56 18.52 0.82
CA ASP A 37 9.44 19.61 0.40
C ASP A 37 9.65 20.56 1.59
N ASP A 38 10.89 21.01 1.80
CA ASP A 38 11.23 21.99 2.86
C ASP A 38 10.86 23.45 2.47
N LEU A 39 9.96 23.61 1.50
CA LEU A 39 9.54 24.91 0.99
C LEU A 39 8.38 25.48 1.84
N PRO A 40 8.42 26.78 2.20
CA PRO A 40 7.33 27.40 2.94
C PRO A 40 5.98 27.23 2.24
N GLY A 41 4.95 26.85 2.99
CA GLY A 41 3.59 26.69 2.48
C GLY A 41 3.39 25.48 1.56
N THR A 42 4.27 24.47 1.64
CA THR A 42 4.08 23.19 0.97
C THR A 42 3.70 22.13 2.00
N GLU A 43 2.51 21.55 1.86
CA GLU A 43 2.12 20.41 2.66
C GLU A 43 2.60 19.09 2.02
N PRO A 44 2.85 18.04 2.82
CA PRO A 44 3.17 16.73 2.29
C PRO A 44 2.09 16.15 1.40
N GLU A 45 2.51 15.67 0.24
CA GLU A 45 1.64 15.07 -0.78
C GLU A 45 2.02 13.62 -1.06
N ILE A 46 1.04 12.81 -1.50
CA ILE A 46 1.30 11.44 -1.96
C ILE A 46 1.67 11.48 -3.43
N MET A 47 2.85 10.96 -3.74
CA MET A 47 3.40 10.85 -5.08
C MET A 47 3.49 9.38 -5.50
N SER A 48 3.50 9.15 -6.82
CA SER A 48 3.84 7.84 -7.39
C SER A 48 4.79 7.97 -8.56
N MET A 49 5.65 6.97 -8.73
CA MET A 49 6.54 6.88 -9.89
C MET A 49 6.84 5.43 -10.25
N THR A 50 7.40 5.20 -11.44
CA THR A 50 7.97 3.88 -11.75
C THR A 50 9.18 3.60 -10.85
N SER A 51 9.51 2.33 -10.65
CA SER A 51 10.71 1.90 -9.94
C SER A 51 12.02 2.40 -10.55
N ALA A 52 11.99 2.87 -11.80
CA ALA A 52 13.11 3.52 -12.47
C ALA A 52 13.22 5.04 -12.17
N GLY A 53 12.34 5.59 -11.33
CA GLY A 53 12.31 7.01 -10.99
C GLY A 53 11.65 7.90 -12.05
N THR A 54 11.04 7.32 -13.09
CA THR A 54 10.37 8.06 -14.17
C THR A 54 8.86 8.06 -14.01
N ASN A 55 8.16 8.93 -14.74
CA ASN A 55 6.69 9.05 -14.70
C ASN A 55 6.17 9.34 -13.28
N VAL A 56 6.74 10.41 -12.70
CA VAL A 56 6.38 10.97 -11.41
C VAL A 56 5.03 11.68 -11.54
N LEU A 57 4.08 11.33 -10.68
CA LEU A 57 2.72 11.85 -10.67
C LEU A 57 2.29 12.13 -9.22
N ALA A 58 1.68 13.29 -8.99
CA ALA A 58 0.98 13.56 -7.74
C ALA A 58 -0.36 12.79 -7.72
N LEU A 59 -0.61 12.04 -6.66
CA LEU A 59 -1.86 11.33 -6.42
C LEU A 59 -2.79 12.13 -5.51
N THR A 60 -2.22 13.00 -4.68
CA THR A 60 -2.96 14.01 -3.93
C THR A 60 -2.34 15.39 -4.20
N ASN A 61 -3.19 16.41 -4.11
CA ASN A 61 -2.82 17.82 -4.22
C ASN A 61 -3.98 18.60 -3.61
N THR A 62 -4.00 18.70 -2.28
CA THR A 62 -5.01 19.49 -1.58
C THR A 62 -4.29 20.51 -0.69
N PRO A 63 -4.50 21.82 -0.92
CA PRO A 63 -3.89 22.85 -0.10
C PRO A 63 -4.26 22.72 1.38
N ALA A 64 -3.34 23.09 2.27
CA ALA A 64 -3.52 23.07 3.74
C ALA A 64 -3.81 21.67 4.32
N ILE A 65 -3.58 20.61 3.54
CA ILE A 65 -3.78 19.22 3.93
C ILE A 65 -2.45 18.48 3.82
N VAL A 66 -2.13 17.76 4.88
CA VAL A 66 -1.00 16.86 4.99
C VAL A 66 -1.46 15.43 4.70
N ASP A 67 -0.91 14.80 3.66
CA ASP A 67 -1.10 13.38 3.37
C ASP A 67 0.21 12.60 3.57
N LEU A 68 0.22 11.59 4.45
CA LEU A 68 1.43 10.81 4.77
C LEU A 68 1.20 9.30 4.88
N GLY A 69 2.33 8.58 4.86
CA GLY A 69 2.40 7.14 5.15
C GLY A 69 1.66 6.26 4.14
N PRO A 70 1.86 6.44 2.83
CA PRO A 70 1.14 5.67 1.83
C PRO A 70 1.59 4.21 1.81
N VAL A 71 0.63 3.29 1.69
CA VAL A 71 0.88 1.87 1.47
C VAL A 71 -0.05 1.32 0.38
N TYR A 72 0.47 0.48 -0.49
CA TYR A 72 -0.35 -0.23 -1.47
C TYR A 72 -1.18 -1.32 -0.79
N SER A 73 -2.40 -1.54 -1.28
CA SER A 73 -3.14 -2.78 -1.01
C SER A 73 -2.38 -3.99 -1.57
N PRO A 74 -2.60 -5.20 -1.04
CA PRO A 74 -1.91 -6.40 -1.52
C PRO A 74 -2.08 -6.70 -3.01
N ASP A 75 -3.21 -6.28 -3.60
CA ASP A 75 -3.49 -6.40 -5.03
C ASP A 75 -2.94 -5.23 -5.88
N GLY A 76 -2.32 -4.23 -5.24
CA GLY A 76 -1.75 -3.05 -5.88
C GLY A 76 -2.77 -2.07 -6.48
N LYS A 77 -4.08 -2.29 -6.29
CA LYS A 77 -5.13 -1.48 -6.92
C LYS A 77 -5.53 -0.25 -6.11
N ARG A 78 -5.18 -0.21 -4.84
CA ARG A 78 -5.55 0.87 -3.92
C ARG A 78 -4.34 1.29 -3.10
N ILE A 79 -4.44 2.50 -2.56
CA ILE A 79 -3.46 3.06 -1.64
C ILE A 79 -4.22 3.52 -0.40
N ALA A 80 -3.73 3.11 0.77
CA ALA A 80 -4.16 3.67 2.05
C ALA A 80 -3.11 4.69 2.49
N PHE A 81 -3.57 5.79 3.09
CA PHE A 81 -2.73 6.86 3.61
C PHE A 81 -3.47 7.56 4.75
N SER A 82 -2.72 8.31 5.56
CA SER A 82 -3.29 9.15 6.62
C SER A 82 -3.35 10.59 6.16
N ARG A 83 -4.41 11.30 6.56
CA ARG A 83 -4.69 12.66 6.14
C ARG A 83 -4.99 13.52 7.37
N TRP A 84 -4.33 14.66 7.47
CA TRP A 84 -4.56 15.68 8.50
C TRP A 84 -4.57 17.06 7.88
N GLY A 85 -5.27 17.99 8.50
CA GLY A 85 -5.27 19.38 8.07
C GLY A 85 -6.43 20.11 8.69
N ALA A 86 -6.38 21.43 8.57
CA ALA A 86 -7.50 22.26 8.92
C ALA A 86 -8.65 21.93 7.95
N GLY A 87 -9.72 21.30 8.44
CA GLY A 87 -10.99 21.32 7.71
C GLY A 87 -11.41 22.78 7.44
N PRO A 88 -12.33 23.02 6.48
CA PRO A 88 -12.83 24.37 6.18
C PRO A 88 -13.40 25.12 7.42
N ASP A 89 -13.68 24.40 8.50
CA ASP A 89 -14.16 24.82 9.81
C ASP A 89 -13.06 25.25 10.81
N SER A 90 -11.78 25.19 10.43
CA SER A 90 -10.65 25.55 11.31
C SER A 90 -10.10 26.95 11.07
N GLN A 91 -10.71 27.74 10.19
CA GLN A 91 -10.36 29.14 9.98
C GLN A 91 -11.13 30.00 10.99
N PRO A 92 -10.46 30.79 11.86
CA PRO A 92 -11.18 31.67 12.78
C PRO A 92 -12.00 32.69 11.98
N ALA A 93 -13.24 32.90 12.42
CA ALA A 93 -14.19 33.86 11.86
C ALA A 93 -13.69 35.31 11.90
#